data_AF-C4Y0W8-F1
#
_entry.id   AF-C4Y0W8-F1
#
_cell.length_a   1.000
_cell.length_b   1.000
_cell.length_c   1.000
_cell.angle_alpha   90.00
_cell.angle_beta   90.00
_cell.angle_gamma   90.00
#
_symmetry.space_group_name_H-M   'P 1'
#
loop_
_entity.id
_entity.type
_entity.pdbx_description
1 polymer ?
#
loop_
_entity_poly.entity_id
_entity_poly.type
_entity_poly.pdbx_seq_one_letter_code
_entity_poly.pdbx_strand_id
1 'polypeptide(L)'
;MSSVVLLSRHLALKEQASFSLVLDSLAQSAHFLLSEFAFRSSGPVIYLSFETTSKPQYATEFFDCSDASLASVVKFVSNSLKDQKTRALVVVDSLNYIDASDMASFVSSIVSPQASVVACFHKNAPQPQSPGFPGALPLLSYIAQAIFEVAPAKIQDEEDLSSAIQRLEFPIVESLNLPVFKLTLTNRRKSGKALVYQYIVDTNTHEYTVFKPSTEETVEDESLLKDLTTFNLTTSTKQKLAREQVELPFMEAQTELGKYGGAIVYEFEKDDDYDEEDPYEDPF
;
A
#
# COMPACT_ATOMS: atom_id res chain seq x y z
N MET A 1 1.45 -18.69 -10.55
CA MET A 1 0.86 -17.62 -11.39
C MET A 1 1.79 -16.42 -11.32
N SER A 2 2.18 -15.84 -12.45
CA SER A 2 3.02 -14.62 -12.44
C SER A 2 2.30 -13.48 -11.74
N SER A 3 3.02 -12.66 -10.95
CA SER A 3 2.45 -11.51 -10.24
C SER A 3 1.88 -10.48 -11.22
N VAL A 4 2.44 -10.34 -12.43
CA VAL A 4 1.89 -9.44 -13.47
C VAL A 4 0.53 -9.92 -13.97
N VAL A 5 0.36 -11.24 -14.13
CA VAL A 5 -0.93 -11.82 -14.53
C VAL A 5 -2.00 -11.55 -13.46
N LEU A 6 -1.63 -11.58 -12.18
CA LEU A 6 -2.53 -11.22 -11.09
C LEU A 6 -2.97 -9.75 -11.22
N LEU A 7 -2.04 -8.82 -11.44
CA LEU A 7 -2.36 -7.41 -11.66
C LEU A 7 -3.33 -7.23 -12.85
N SER A 8 -3.03 -7.83 -14.00
CA SER A 8 -3.89 -7.75 -15.19
C SER A 8 -5.30 -8.30 -14.93
N ARG A 9 -5.44 -9.34 -14.09
CA ARG A 9 -6.75 -9.87 -13.69
C ARG A 9 -7.53 -8.93 -12.79
N HIS A 10 -6.86 -8.21 -11.89
CA HIS A 10 -7.51 -7.17 -11.09
C HIS A 10 -7.98 -6.01 -11.96
N LEU A 11 -7.11 -5.48 -12.82
CA LEU A 11 -7.45 -4.36 -13.73
C LEU A 11 -8.62 -4.73 -14.66
N ALA A 12 -8.66 -5.98 -15.15
CA ALA A 12 -9.75 -6.48 -15.99
C ALA A 12 -10.99 -6.97 -15.20
N LEU A 13 -11.06 -6.74 -13.89
CA LEU A 13 -12.19 -7.14 -13.02
C LEU A 13 -12.50 -8.64 -13.03
N LYS A 14 -11.52 -9.47 -13.38
CA LYS A 14 -11.60 -10.94 -13.41
C LYS A 14 -11.27 -11.58 -12.07
N GLU A 15 -10.64 -10.82 -11.18
CA GLU A 15 -10.39 -11.24 -9.81
C GLU A 15 -11.63 -10.96 -8.94
N GLN A 16 -11.84 -11.81 -7.91
CA GLN A 16 -12.96 -11.69 -6.97
C GLN A 16 -12.71 -10.59 -5.93
N ALA A 17 -12.41 -9.38 -6.39
CA ALA A 17 -12.38 -8.17 -5.56
C ALA A 17 -13.65 -7.37 -5.85
N SER A 18 -14.49 -7.22 -4.85
CA SER A 18 -15.73 -6.43 -4.93
C SER A 18 -15.45 -4.95 -4.67
N PHE A 19 -14.47 -4.67 -3.82
CA PHE A 19 -13.97 -3.36 -3.45
C PHE A 19 -12.44 -3.34 -3.54
N SER A 20 -11.95 -2.47 -4.42
CA SER A 20 -10.53 -2.14 -4.57
C SER A 20 -10.31 -0.69 -4.15
N LEU A 21 -9.40 -0.48 -3.21
CA LEU A 21 -9.03 0.84 -2.73
C LEU A 21 -7.79 1.31 -3.49
N VAL A 22 -7.82 2.54 -4.01
CA VAL A 22 -6.68 3.21 -4.60
C VAL A 22 -6.20 4.28 -3.63
N LEU A 23 -4.94 4.21 -3.23
CA LEU A 23 -4.29 5.20 -2.40
C LEU A 23 -3.36 6.02 -3.27
N ASP A 24 -3.59 7.33 -3.31
CA ASP A 24 -2.76 8.25 -4.04
C ASP A 24 -2.23 9.37 -3.15
N SER A 25 -1.50 10.28 -3.76
CA SER A 25 -0.87 11.41 -3.08
C SER A 25 -0.72 12.58 -4.03
N LEU A 26 -0.33 13.74 -3.52
CA LEU A 26 0.03 14.88 -4.35
C LEU A 26 1.23 14.58 -5.28
N ALA A 27 2.11 13.64 -4.90
CA ALA A 27 3.23 13.19 -5.72
C ALA A 27 2.78 12.47 -7.01
N GLN A 28 1.71 11.69 -6.88
CA GLN A 28 1.17 10.85 -7.94
C GLN A 28 -0.30 10.61 -7.67
N SER A 29 -1.16 11.20 -8.50
CA SER A 29 -2.62 11.02 -8.45
C SER A 29 -3.04 9.67 -9.03
N ALA A 30 -4.23 9.21 -8.62
CA ALA A 30 -4.84 7.97 -9.09
C ALA A 30 -5.32 8.02 -10.56
N HIS A 31 -5.35 9.20 -11.19
CA HIS A 31 -5.96 9.43 -12.50
C HIS A 31 -5.55 8.38 -13.55
N PHE A 32 -4.24 8.17 -13.71
CA PHE A 32 -3.72 7.21 -14.68
C PHE A 32 -4.13 5.77 -14.35
N LEU A 33 -4.10 5.38 -13.08
CA LEU A 33 -4.52 4.04 -12.66
C LEU A 33 -6.03 3.82 -12.87
N LEU A 34 -6.87 4.81 -12.57
CA LEU A 34 -8.32 4.71 -12.84
C LEU A 34 -8.61 4.55 -14.33
N SER A 35 -7.83 5.25 -15.18
CA SER A 35 -7.92 5.09 -16.63
C SER A 35 -7.51 3.68 -17.09
N GLU A 36 -6.53 3.04 -16.44
CA GLU A 36 -6.15 1.64 -16.71
C GLU A 36 -7.27 0.65 -16.35
N PHE A 37 -7.94 0.84 -15.22
CA PHE A 37 -9.11 0.03 -14.87
C PHE A 37 -10.21 0.17 -15.91
N ALA A 38 -10.47 1.40 -16.37
CA ALA A 38 -11.46 1.64 -17.42
C ALA A 38 -11.05 1.03 -18.76
N PHE A 39 -9.78 1.15 -19.14
CA PHE A 39 -9.22 0.58 -20.38
C PHE A 39 -9.30 -0.95 -20.40
N ARG A 40 -9.06 -1.61 -19.26
CA ARG A 40 -9.11 -3.07 -19.13
C ARG A 40 -10.50 -3.62 -18.84
N SER A 41 -11.45 -2.77 -18.42
CA SER A 41 -12.84 -3.17 -18.21
C SER A 41 -13.52 -3.50 -19.54
N SER A 42 -14.24 -4.62 -19.59
CA SER A 42 -15.10 -4.97 -20.73
C SER A 42 -16.56 -4.55 -20.53
N GLY A 43 -16.92 -4.08 -19.33
CA GLY A 43 -18.27 -3.67 -18.96
C GLY A 43 -18.43 -2.14 -18.95
N PRO A 44 -19.67 -1.68 -18.69
CA PRO A 44 -19.94 -0.25 -18.53
C PRO A 44 -19.14 0.34 -17.37
N VAL A 45 -18.74 1.59 -17.51
CA VAL A 45 -18.04 2.35 -16.47
C VAL A 45 -18.99 3.41 -15.92
N ILE A 46 -19.38 3.25 -14.66
CA ILE A 46 -20.20 4.18 -13.89
C ILE A 46 -19.23 5.04 -13.08
N TYR A 47 -19.19 6.34 -13.37
CA TYR A 47 -18.27 7.26 -12.70
C TYR A 47 -19.03 8.15 -11.71
N LEU A 48 -18.63 8.09 -10.44
CA LEU A 48 -19.14 8.90 -9.34
C LEU A 48 -18.11 10.00 -9.06
N SER A 49 -18.52 11.26 -9.25
CA SER A 49 -17.64 12.42 -9.21
C SER A 49 -17.92 13.28 -7.99
N PHE A 50 -17.02 13.32 -7.03
CA PHE A 50 -17.04 14.27 -5.92
C PHE A 50 -16.20 15.52 -6.22
N GLU A 51 -15.16 15.39 -7.04
CA GLU A 51 -14.24 16.48 -7.39
C GLU A 51 -13.93 16.61 -8.88
N THR A 52 -14.36 15.63 -9.69
CA THR A 52 -14.09 15.60 -11.13
C THR A 52 -15.13 16.39 -11.95
N THR A 53 -14.86 17.66 -12.19
CA THR A 53 -15.79 18.56 -12.91
C THR A 53 -16.18 18.10 -14.33
N SER A 54 -15.28 17.44 -15.05
CA SER A 54 -15.50 17.02 -16.45
C SER A 54 -15.67 15.50 -16.56
N LYS A 55 -16.78 15.05 -17.16
CA LYS A 55 -17.02 13.63 -17.45
C LYS A 55 -15.84 13.00 -18.22
N PRO A 56 -15.19 11.95 -17.68
CA PRO A 56 -14.14 11.23 -18.40
C PRO A 56 -14.67 10.56 -19.66
N GLN A 57 -13.84 10.49 -20.72
CA GLN A 57 -14.26 9.92 -22.01
C GLN A 57 -14.64 8.43 -21.92
N TYR A 58 -14.01 7.68 -21.01
CA TYR A 58 -14.29 6.26 -20.78
C TYR A 58 -15.55 6.01 -19.95
N ALA A 59 -16.14 7.04 -19.32
CA ALA A 59 -17.31 6.88 -18.47
C ALA A 59 -18.56 6.67 -19.33
N THR A 60 -19.19 5.50 -19.20
CA THR A 60 -20.49 5.23 -19.82
C THR A 60 -21.55 6.12 -19.17
N GLU A 61 -21.61 6.07 -17.84
CA GLU A 61 -22.49 6.86 -17.01
C GLU A 61 -21.67 7.74 -16.08
N PHE A 62 -22.19 8.92 -15.76
CA PHE A 62 -21.53 9.91 -14.92
C PHE A 62 -22.54 10.53 -13.98
N PHE A 63 -22.20 10.62 -12.72
CA PHE A 63 -23.02 11.24 -11.69
C PHE A 63 -22.18 12.22 -10.88
N ASP A 64 -22.66 13.46 -10.84
CA ASP A 64 -22.10 14.50 -10.00
C ASP A 64 -22.60 14.32 -8.56
N CYS A 65 -21.67 14.06 -7.65
CA CYS A 65 -21.92 13.80 -6.24
C CYS A 65 -21.74 15.06 -5.37
N SER A 66 -21.29 16.20 -5.91
CA SER A 66 -20.89 17.35 -5.08
C SER A 66 -22.01 17.88 -4.18
N ASP A 67 -23.26 17.90 -4.69
CA ASP A 67 -24.45 18.32 -3.93
C ASP A 67 -25.43 17.16 -3.65
N ALA A 68 -25.04 15.92 -3.97
CA ALA A 68 -25.93 14.77 -3.88
C ALA A 68 -25.86 14.09 -2.51
N SER A 69 -27.02 13.65 -2.00
CA SER A 69 -27.04 12.77 -0.83
C SER A 69 -26.51 11.37 -1.16
N LEU A 70 -25.85 10.70 -0.20
CA LEU A 70 -25.35 9.33 -0.38
C LEU A 70 -26.47 8.36 -0.81
N ALA A 71 -27.69 8.54 -0.32
CA ALA A 71 -28.84 7.75 -0.74
C ALA A 71 -29.19 7.94 -2.24
N SER A 72 -29.00 9.15 -2.78
CA SER A 72 -29.22 9.44 -4.20
C SER A 72 -28.13 8.79 -5.06
N VAL A 73 -26.87 8.82 -4.59
CA VAL A 73 -25.74 8.14 -5.25
C VAL A 73 -25.99 6.63 -5.30
N VAL A 74 -26.37 6.01 -4.18
CA VAL A 74 -26.69 4.56 -4.13
C VAL A 74 -27.87 4.23 -5.05
N LYS A 75 -28.92 5.06 -5.06
CA LYS A 75 -30.07 4.88 -5.95
C LYS A 75 -29.66 4.96 -7.41
N PHE A 76 -28.81 5.92 -7.78
CA PHE A 76 -28.26 6.05 -9.13
C PHE A 76 -27.53 4.78 -9.56
N VAL A 77 -26.53 4.34 -8.77
CA VAL A 77 -25.77 3.10 -9.04
C VAL A 77 -26.72 1.91 -9.19
N SER A 78 -27.68 1.75 -8.26
CA SER A 78 -28.63 0.63 -8.31
C SER A 78 -29.50 0.63 -9.58
N ASN A 79 -29.83 1.80 -10.12
CA ASN A 79 -30.60 1.91 -11.36
C ASN A 79 -29.72 1.62 -12.58
N SER A 80 -28.50 2.15 -12.62
CA SER A 80 -27.52 1.92 -13.68
C SER A 80 -27.17 0.43 -13.84
N LEU A 81 -27.23 -0.34 -12.75
CA LEU A 81 -26.92 -1.78 -12.76
C LEU A 81 -28.08 -2.68 -13.23
N LYS A 82 -29.35 -2.25 -13.17
CA LYS A 82 -30.53 -3.10 -13.46
C LYS A 82 -30.52 -3.68 -14.86
N ASP A 83 -30.04 -2.92 -15.83
CA ASP A 83 -30.08 -3.29 -17.24
C ASP A 83 -28.76 -3.93 -17.73
N GLN A 84 -27.78 -4.12 -16.85
CA GLN A 84 -26.45 -4.56 -17.23
C GLN A 84 -26.33 -6.08 -17.23
N LYS A 85 -25.90 -6.61 -18.39
CA LYS A 85 -25.63 -8.04 -18.59
C LYS A 85 -24.22 -8.43 -18.16
N THR A 86 -23.30 -7.47 -18.16
CA THR A 86 -21.89 -7.65 -17.80
C THR A 86 -21.59 -6.97 -16.47
N ARG A 87 -20.51 -7.39 -15.82
CA ARG A 87 -20.05 -6.78 -14.58
C ARG A 87 -19.61 -5.34 -14.85
N ALA A 88 -20.24 -4.39 -14.18
CA ALA A 88 -19.93 -2.96 -14.30
C ALA A 88 -18.72 -2.57 -13.43
N LEU A 89 -17.98 -1.57 -13.88
CA LEU A 89 -16.97 -0.87 -13.09
C LEU A 89 -17.61 0.37 -12.48
N VAL A 90 -17.67 0.45 -11.15
CA VAL A 90 -18.06 1.67 -10.44
C VAL A 90 -16.77 2.35 -9.98
N VAL A 91 -16.50 3.53 -10.52
CA VAL A 91 -15.36 4.37 -10.13
C VAL A 91 -15.85 5.45 -9.19
N VAL A 92 -15.22 5.57 -8.02
CA VAL A 92 -15.37 6.72 -7.11
C VAL A 92 -14.08 7.51 -7.15
N ASP A 93 -14.14 8.76 -7.59
CA ASP A 93 -12.96 9.60 -7.76
C ASP A 93 -12.32 10.00 -6.42
N SER A 94 -13.10 10.23 -5.37
CA SER A 94 -12.58 10.57 -4.05
C SER A 94 -13.53 10.16 -2.93
N LEU A 95 -13.07 9.29 -2.04
CA LEU A 95 -13.78 8.93 -0.80
C LEU A 95 -13.60 9.99 0.30
N ASN A 96 -12.70 10.96 0.14
CA ASN A 96 -12.39 11.95 1.16
C ASN A 96 -13.56 12.89 1.51
N TYR A 97 -14.58 12.95 0.65
CA TYR A 97 -15.79 13.75 0.82
C TYR A 97 -16.89 13.04 1.62
N ILE A 98 -16.66 11.80 2.05
CA ILE A 98 -17.60 11.00 2.84
C ILE A 98 -17.10 10.93 4.28
N ASP A 99 -17.98 11.14 5.25
CA ASP A 99 -17.62 11.01 6.67
C ASP A 99 -17.20 9.58 6.99
N ALA A 100 -16.17 9.43 7.84
CA ALA A 100 -15.61 8.13 8.20
C ALA A 100 -16.67 7.15 8.75
N SER A 101 -17.68 7.64 9.46
CA SER A 101 -18.82 6.86 9.97
C SER A 101 -19.67 6.24 8.87
N ASP A 102 -19.78 6.91 7.72
CA ASP A 102 -20.64 6.51 6.60
C ASP A 102 -19.88 5.80 5.47
N MET A 103 -18.54 5.87 5.45
CA MET A 103 -17.73 5.24 4.40
C MET A 103 -18.02 3.75 4.23
N ALA A 104 -18.05 2.99 5.34
CA ALA A 104 -18.23 1.54 5.29
C ALA A 104 -19.65 1.16 4.82
N SER A 105 -20.67 1.87 5.29
CA SER A 105 -22.06 1.64 4.89
C SER A 105 -22.28 2.04 3.42
N PHE A 106 -21.68 3.15 2.98
CA PHE A 106 -21.70 3.59 1.60
C PHE A 106 -21.06 2.57 0.66
N VAL A 107 -19.81 2.18 0.90
CA VAL A 107 -19.10 1.20 0.06
C VAL A 107 -19.88 -0.12 0.01
N SER A 108 -20.39 -0.60 1.14
CA SER A 108 -21.21 -1.82 1.17
C SER A 108 -22.51 -1.71 0.36
N SER A 109 -23.07 -0.51 0.19
CA SER A 109 -24.33 -0.28 -0.52
C SER A 109 -24.17 -0.25 -2.04
N ILE A 110 -22.99 0.14 -2.52
CA ILE A 110 -22.66 0.20 -3.97
C ILE A 110 -21.98 -1.08 -4.47
N VAL A 111 -21.43 -1.90 -3.57
CA VAL A 111 -20.90 -3.22 -3.90
C VAL A 111 -22.05 -4.19 -4.21
N SER A 112 -21.98 -4.88 -5.35
CA SER A 112 -22.94 -5.91 -5.73
C SER A 112 -22.27 -7.01 -6.57
N PRO A 113 -22.89 -8.19 -6.76
CA PRO A 113 -22.34 -9.22 -7.64
C PRO A 113 -22.17 -8.77 -9.10
N GLN A 114 -22.92 -7.76 -9.53
CA GLN A 114 -22.88 -7.18 -10.87
C GLN A 114 -21.93 -5.98 -10.97
N ALA A 115 -21.29 -5.56 -9.87
CA ALA A 115 -20.41 -4.40 -9.85
C ALA A 115 -19.05 -4.72 -9.19
N SER A 116 -18.00 -4.07 -9.68
CA SER A 116 -16.73 -3.91 -8.98
C SER A 116 -16.56 -2.45 -8.64
N VAL A 117 -16.29 -2.14 -7.38
CA VAL A 117 -16.03 -0.78 -6.93
C VAL A 117 -14.53 -0.56 -6.88
N VAL A 118 -14.06 0.47 -7.57
CA VAL A 118 -12.70 1.00 -7.47
C VAL A 118 -12.83 2.43 -6.96
N ALA A 119 -12.30 2.72 -5.78
CA ALA A 119 -12.44 4.03 -5.16
C ALA A 119 -11.09 4.58 -4.76
N CYS A 120 -10.87 5.87 -4.99
CA CYS A 120 -9.65 6.55 -4.59
C CYS A 120 -9.80 7.23 -3.23
N PHE A 121 -8.71 7.25 -2.47
CA PHE A 121 -8.57 7.98 -1.23
C PHE A 121 -7.21 8.70 -1.22
N HIS A 122 -7.25 10.02 -1.09
CA HIS A 122 -6.08 10.88 -1.07
C HIS A 122 -5.43 10.88 0.31
N LYS A 123 -4.19 10.38 0.40
CA LYS A 123 -3.45 10.31 1.67
C LYS A 123 -3.10 11.68 2.25
N ASN A 124 -2.96 12.69 1.40
CA ASN A 124 -2.58 14.05 1.81
C ASN A 124 -3.77 14.95 2.14
N ALA A 125 -5.01 14.49 1.93
CA ALA A 125 -6.18 15.29 2.27
C ALA A 125 -6.39 15.28 3.80
N PRO A 126 -6.68 16.44 4.43
CA PRO A 126 -6.99 16.50 5.84
C PRO A 126 -8.26 15.71 6.13
N GLN A 127 -8.33 15.06 7.30
CA GLN A 127 -9.48 14.25 7.70
C GLN A 127 -9.93 14.64 9.11
N PRO A 128 -11.24 14.82 9.33
CA PRO A 128 -11.77 15.04 10.67
C PRO A 128 -11.58 13.78 11.50
N GLN A 129 -10.96 13.91 12.68
CA GLN A 129 -10.85 12.80 13.63
C GLN A 129 -12.07 12.81 14.56
N SER A 130 -12.80 11.70 14.57
CA SER A 130 -13.89 11.48 15.52
C SER A 130 -13.37 10.67 16.72
N PRO A 131 -13.54 11.15 17.97
CA PRO A 131 -13.13 10.40 19.15
C PRO A 131 -13.80 9.02 19.20
N GLY A 132 -13.02 7.97 19.41
CA GLY A 132 -13.55 6.60 19.56
C GLY A 132 -13.96 5.89 18.26
N PHE A 133 -13.70 6.49 17.09
CA PHE A 133 -13.91 5.86 15.79
C PHE A 133 -12.57 5.74 15.03
N PRO A 134 -12.29 4.64 14.31
CA PRO A 134 -11.06 4.53 13.52
C PRO A 134 -10.98 5.61 12.45
N GLY A 135 -9.77 6.04 12.11
CA GLY A 135 -9.56 6.93 10.97
C GLY A 135 -10.05 6.30 9.66
N ALA A 136 -10.38 7.14 8.68
CA ALA A 136 -10.87 6.72 7.36
C ALA A 136 -9.93 5.73 6.67
N LEU A 137 -8.62 6.02 6.61
CA LEU A 137 -7.65 5.16 5.94
C LEU A 137 -7.55 3.75 6.56
N PRO A 138 -7.39 3.58 7.90
CA PRO A 138 -7.47 2.27 8.54
C PRO A 138 -8.78 1.52 8.26
N LEU A 139 -9.92 2.20 8.30
CA LEU A 139 -11.23 1.60 8.02
C LEU A 139 -11.33 1.11 6.57
N LEU A 140 -10.98 1.95 5.60
CA LEU A 140 -11.01 1.61 4.17
C LEU A 140 -10.03 0.49 3.84
N SER A 141 -8.82 0.56 4.40
CA SER A 141 -7.82 -0.50 4.27
C SER A 141 -8.30 -1.81 4.87
N TYR A 142 -9.07 -1.77 5.96
CA TYR A 142 -9.65 -2.96 6.58
C TYR A 142 -10.73 -3.62 5.70
N ILE A 143 -11.61 -2.86 5.05
CA ILE A 143 -12.70 -3.42 4.23
C ILE A 143 -12.28 -3.77 2.79
N ALA A 144 -11.19 -3.19 2.28
CA ALA A 144 -10.66 -3.45 0.95
C ALA A 144 -10.14 -4.89 0.77
N GLN A 145 -10.47 -5.52 -0.35
CA GLN A 145 -9.88 -6.81 -0.72
C GLN A 145 -8.55 -6.65 -1.48
N ALA A 146 -8.42 -5.55 -2.21
CA ALA A 146 -7.18 -5.17 -2.87
C ALA A 146 -6.92 -3.68 -2.61
N ILE A 147 -5.67 -3.34 -2.33
CA ILE A 147 -5.21 -1.96 -2.15
C ILE A 147 -4.14 -1.69 -3.20
N PHE A 148 -4.31 -0.59 -3.93
CA PHE A 148 -3.42 -0.12 -4.99
C PHE A 148 -2.84 1.21 -4.56
N GLU A 149 -1.58 1.23 -4.18
CA GLU A 149 -0.90 2.46 -3.81
C GLU A 149 -0.03 2.94 -4.96
N VAL A 150 -0.29 4.17 -5.42
CA VAL A 150 0.47 4.81 -6.50
C VAL A 150 1.55 5.72 -5.94
N ALA A 151 2.73 5.66 -6.56
CA ALA A 151 3.88 6.51 -6.23
C ALA A 151 4.66 6.84 -7.53
N PRO A 152 5.41 7.93 -7.57
CA PRO A 152 6.31 8.20 -8.68
C PRO A 152 7.29 7.03 -8.93
N ALA A 153 7.61 6.75 -10.20
CA ALA A 153 8.47 5.61 -10.56
C ALA A 153 9.94 5.80 -10.19
N LYS A 154 10.41 7.04 -10.23
CA LYS A 154 11.80 7.43 -9.96
C LYS A 154 11.80 8.52 -8.91
N ILE A 155 12.22 8.16 -7.70
CA ILE A 155 12.37 9.06 -6.57
C ILE A 155 13.82 8.90 -6.11
N GLN A 156 14.52 10.01 -5.88
CA GLN A 156 15.88 9.94 -5.35
C GLN A 156 15.85 9.60 -3.86
N ASP A 157 15.03 10.33 -3.11
CA ASP A 157 14.83 10.15 -1.69
C ASP A 157 13.33 10.29 -1.35
N GLU A 158 12.71 9.17 -0.92
CA GLU A 158 11.28 9.12 -0.60
C GLU A 158 10.93 9.98 0.64
N GLU A 159 11.86 10.14 1.59
CA GLU A 159 11.64 10.89 2.83
C GLU A 159 11.72 12.40 2.60
N ASP A 160 12.70 12.84 1.80
CA ASP A 160 12.82 14.23 1.38
C ASP A 160 11.62 14.66 0.56
N LEU A 161 11.18 13.84 -0.41
CA LEU A 161 9.99 14.13 -1.20
C LEU A 161 8.74 14.24 -0.32
N SER A 162 8.56 13.30 0.61
CA SER A 162 7.42 13.30 1.54
C SER A 162 7.40 14.59 2.38
N SER A 163 8.56 14.99 2.90
CA SER A 163 8.73 16.21 3.69
C SER A 163 8.46 17.47 2.86
N ALA A 164 8.91 17.51 1.62
CA ALA A 164 8.68 18.63 0.71
C ALA A 164 7.19 18.75 0.34
N ILE A 165 6.52 17.64 0.02
CA ILE A 165 5.08 17.61 -0.25
C ILE A 165 4.27 18.08 0.95
N GLN A 166 4.65 17.68 2.18
CA GLN A 166 3.98 18.13 3.39
C GLN A 166 4.04 19.66 3.57
N ARG A 167 5.13 20.29 3.11
CA ARG A 167 5.29 21.75 3.10
C ARG A 167 4.72 22.42 1.84
N LEU A 168 4.10 21.65 0.95
CA LEU A 168 3.66 22.10 -0.38
C LEU A 168 4.81 22.66 -1.25
N GLU A 169 6.03 22.17 -1.01
CA GLU A 169 7.23 22.46 -1.78
C GLU A 169 7.42 21.36 -2.83
N PHE A 170 6.93 21.58 -4.04
CA PHE A 170 7.03 20.57 -5.10
C PHE A 170 8.38 20.66 -5.83
N PRO A 171 9.23 19.62 -5.75
CA PRO A 171 10.50 19.63 -6.46
C PRO A 171 10.26 19.60 -7.98
N ILE A 172 10.83 20.58 -8.69
CA ILE A 172 10.70 20.71 -10.15
C ILE A 172 11.41 19.56 -10.89
N VAL A 173 12.44 18.99 -10.26
CA VAL A 173 13.31 17.98 -10.86
C VAL A 173 12.69 16.58 -10.79
N GLU A 174 11.80 16.35 -9.83
CA GLU A 174 11.18 15.04 -9.70
C GLU A 174 10.05 14.85 -10.72
N SER A 175 10.05 13.67 -11.31
CA SER A 175 9.10 13.24 -12.32
C SER A 175 7.77 12.84 -11.66
N LEU A 176 7.10 13.81 -11.04
CA LEU A 176 5.81 13.65 -10.37
C LEU A 176 4.66 13.55 -11.38
N ASN A 177 3.58 12.86 -10.98
CA ASN A 177 2.35 12.73 -11.78
C ASN A 177 2.58 12.29 -13.24
N LEU A 178 3.52 11.39 -13.47
CA LEU A 178 3.79 10.86 -14.82
C LEU A 178 2.86 9.68 -15.14
N PRO A 179 2.63 9.40 -16.45
CA PRO A 179 1.90 8.23 -16.92
C PRO A 179 2.65 6.91 -16.66
N VAL A 180 3.94 6.98 -16.34
CA VAL A 180 4.77 5.87 -15.88
C VAL A 180 5.01 6.01 -14.38
N PHE A 181 4.47 5.09 -13.59
CA PHE A 181 4.49 5.19 -12.12
C PHE A 181 4.72 3.83 -11.44
N LYS A 182 5.16 3.87 -10.18
CA LYS A 182 5.30 2.72 -9.30
C LYS A 182 3.93 2.39 -8.69
N LEU A 183 3.56 1.12 -8.72
CA LEU A 183 2.32 0.61 -8.18
C LEU A 183 2.60 -0.48 -7.15
N THR A 184 2.15 -0.28 -5.92
CA THR A 184 2.18 -1.31 -4.88
C THR A 184 0.78 -1.92 -4.72
N LEU A 185 0.64 -3.19 -5.06
CA LEU A 185 -0.58 -3.97 -4.89
C LEU A 185 -0.51 -4.80 -3.61
N THR A 186 -1.38 -4.52 -2.66
CA THR A 186 -1.66 -5.40 -1.53
C THR A 186 -2.93 -6.20 -1.82
N ASN A 187 -2.79 -7.49 -2.10
CA ASN A 187 -3.90 -8.40 -2.39
C ASN A 187 -4.20 -9.32 -1.20
N ARG A 188 -5.45 -9.34 -0.74
CA ARG A 188 -5.90 -10.22 0.36
C ARG A 188 -6.49 -11.50 -0.19
N ARG A 189 -5.86 -12.63 0.14
CA ARG A 189 -6.38 -13.96 -0.22
C ARG A 189 -7.60 -14.31 0.63
N LYS A 190 -8.39 -15.30 0.15
CA LYS A 190 -9.48 -15.91 0.91
C LYS A 190 -9.04 -16.49 2.26
N SER A 191 -7.76 -16.83 2.41
CA SER A 191 -7.17 -17.29 3.68
C SER A 191 -6.92 -16.15 4.69
N GLY A 192 -7.22 -14.89 4.34
CA GLY A 192 -6.91 -13.70 5.14
C GLY A 192 -5.48 -13.18 4.98
N LYS A 193 -4.57 -13.94 4.37
CA LYS A 193 -3.17 -13.51 4.15
C LYS A 193 -3.10 -12.40 3.10
N ALA A 194 -2.46 -11.30 3.45
CA ALA A 194 -2.12 -10.21 2.52
C ALA A 194 -0.78 -10.52 1.82
N LEU A 195 -0.73 -10.27 0.51
CA LEU A 195 0.48 -10.36 -0.29
C LEU A 195 0.72 -9.03 -0.98
N VAL A 196 1.97 -8.57 -0.93
CA VAL A 196 2.39 -7.31 -1.49
C VAL A 196 3.22 -7.57 -2.74
N TYR A 197 2.90 -6.85 -3.81
CA TYR A 197 3.62 -6.89 -5.08
C TYR A 197 3.87 -5.46 -5.54
N GLN A 198 5.01 -5.23 -6.18
CA GLN A 198 5.36 -3.92 -6.71
C GLN A 198 5.58 -4.01 -8.21
N TYR A 199 5.11 -2.99 -8.94
CA TYR A 199 5.15 -2.92 -10.40
C TYR A 199 5.56 -1.54 -10.86
N ILE A 200 6.10 -1.46 -12.08
CA ILE A 200 6.09 -0.25 -12.89
C ILE A 200 4.98 -0.40 -13.92
N VAL A 201 4.10 0.60 -13.98
CA VAL A 201 2.97 0.67 -14.89
C VAL A 201 3.21 1.82 -15.86
N ASP A 202 3.13 1.55 -17.16
CA ASP A 202 3.10 2.57 -18.21
C ASP A 202 1.72 2.58 -18.86
N THR A 203 1.00 3.68 -18.67
CA THR A 203 -0.37 3.86 -19.17
C THR A 203 -0.46 4.29 -20.63
N ASN A 204 0.67 4.67 -21.26
CA ASN A 204 0.70 4.96 -22.69
C ASN A 204 0.76 3.67 -23.51
N THR A 205 1.52 2.69 -23.03
CA THR A 205 1.74 1.40 -23.69
C THR A 205 0.88 0.28 -23.10
N HIS A 206 0.26 0.52 -21.95
CA HIS A 206 -0.49 -0.45 -21.16
C HIS A 206 0.35 -1.68 -20.76
N GLU A 207 1.65 -1.46 -20.56
CA GLU A 207 2.61 -2.48 -20.15
C GLU A 207 2.88 -2.42 -18.64
N TYR A 208 3.06 -3.61 -18.04
CA TYR A 208 3.27 -3.77 -16.61
C TYR A 208 4.49 -4.65 -16.37
N THR A 209 5.46 -4.12 -15.64
CA THR A 209 6.68 -4.85 -15.28
C THR A 209 6.80 -4.98 -13.77
N VAL A 210 7.41 -6.07 -13.29
CA VAL A 210 7.67 -6.22 -11.86
C VAL A 210 8.72 -5.19 -11.47
N PHE A 211 8.43 -4.38 -10.45
CA PHE A 211 9.41 -3.48 -9.88
C PHE A 211 10.47 -4.35 -9.21
N LYS A 212 11.68 -4.30 -9.78
CA LYS A 212 12.86 -4.75 -9.08
C LYS A 212 13.42 -3.48 -8.46
N PRO A 213 13.54 -3.38 -7.12
CA PRO A 213 14.39 -2.35 -6.59
C PRO A 213 15.71 -2.50 -7.34
N SER A 214 16.27 -1.40 -7.81
CA SER A 214 17.70 -1.38 -7.94
C SER A 214 18.18 -1.76 -6.54
N THR A 215 18.55 -3.03 -6.35
CA THR A 215 19.89 -3.25 -5.84
C THR A 215 20.72 -2.35 -6.74
N GLU A 216 20.94 -1.11 -6.29
CA GLU A 216 22.32 -0.73 -6.10
C GLU A 216 22.97 -2.01 -5.62
N GLU A 217 23.67 -2.66 -6.54
CA GLU A 217 24.83 -3.37 -6.10
C GLU A 217 25.48 -2.34 -5.18
N THR A 218 25.29 -2.50 -3.87
CA THR A 218 26.42 -2.44 -2.98
C THR A 218 27.40 -3.48 -3.54
N VAL A 219 28.00 -3.19 -4.71
CA VAL A 219 29.42 -2.99 -4.74
C VAL A 219 29.62 -2.05 -3.56
N GLU A 220 29.79 -2.64 -2.38
CA GLU A 220 30.69 -2.08 -1.41
C GLU A 220 31.96 -1.90 -2.25
N ASP A 221 32.05 -0.75 -2.92
CA ASP A 221 33.26 -0.31 -3.57
C ASP A 221 34.13 -0.08 -2.34
N GLU A 222 34.77 -1.15 -1.86
CA GLU A 222 35.75 -1.13 -0.78
C GLU A 222 36.84 -0.08 -1.08
N SER A 223 36.95 0.30 -2.36
CA SER A 223 37.70 1.44 -2.89
C SER A 223 37.26 2.80 -2.31
N LEU A 224 35.96 3.07 -2.14
CA LEU A 224 35.43 4.32 -1.58
C LEU A 224 35.73 4.44 -0.08
N LEU A 225 35.71 3.32 0.65
CA LEU A 225 36.02 3.27 2.09
C LEU A 225 37.51 3.44 2.40
N LYS A 226 38.38 3.25 1.40
CA LYS A 226 39.84 3.19 1.59
C LYS A 226 40.48 4.55 1.87
N ASP A 227 39.84 5.63 1.42
CA ASP A 227 40.36 7.00 1.52
C ASP A 227 39.57 7.91 2.50
N LEU A 228 38.48 7.40 3.09
CA LEU A 228 37.64 8.16 4.02
C LEU A 228 38.13 8.10 5.48
N THR A 229 38.88 7.07 5.86
CA THR A 229 39.32 6.86 7.25
C THR A 229 40.78 6.44 7.35
N THR A 230 41.51 6.93 8.36
CA THR A 230 42.90 6.50 8.65
C THR A 230 43.03 5.07 9.18
N PHE A 231 41.90 4.43 9.50
CA PHE A 231 41.84 3.03 9.91
C PHE A 231 41.27 2.20 8.76
N ASN A 232 41.83 1.00 8.54
CA ASN A 232 41.33 0.10 7.52
C ASN A 232 40.03 -0.55 8.00
N LEU A 233 38.89 -0.15 7.41
CA LEU A 233 37.57 -0.68 7.72
C LEU A 233 37.22 -1.94 6.93
N THR A 234 38.07 -2.38 5.99
CA THR A 234 37.83 -3.60 5.21
C THR A 234 38.28 -4.85 5.98
N THR A 235 37.54 -5.95 5.81
CA THR A 235 37.96 -7.24 6.36
C THR A 235 38.95 -7.89 5.41
N SER A 236 40.14 -8.24 5.91
CA SER A 236 41.08 -9.01 5.12
C SER A 236 40.49 -10.38 4.76
N THR A 237 40.80 -10.90 3.57
CA THR A 237 40.45 -12.27 3.14
C THR A 237 40.78 -13.33 4.19
N LYS A 238 41.86 -13.12 4.97
CA LYS A 238 42.22 -14.00 6.08
C LYS A 238 41.24 -13.94 7.27
N GLN A 239 40.70 -12.75 7.57
CA GLN A 239 39.70 -12.57 8.64
C GLN A 239 38.33 -13.12 8.24
N LYS A 240 37.96 -12.98 6.96
CA LYS A 240 36.72 -13.54 6.41
C LYS A 240 36.74 -15.07 6.47
N LEU A 241 37.84 -15.69 6.03
CA LEU A 241 38.03 -17.15 6.14
C LEU A 241 38.05 -17.63 7.60
N ALA A 242 38.69 -16.89 8.50
CA ALA A 242 38.70 -17.23 9.92
C ALA A 242 37.29 -17.21 10.50
N ARG A 243 36.47 -16.19 10.16
CA ARG A 243 35.07 -16.09 10.58
C ARG A 243 34.21 -17.24 10.05
N GLU A 244 34.41 -17.63 8.78
CA GLU A 244 33.68 -18.77 8.17
C GLU A 244 34.08 -20.12 8.77
N GLN A 245 35.30 -20.23 9.32
CA GLN A 245 35.79 -21.43 10.01
C GLN A 245 35.51 -21.44 11.51
N VAL A 246 34.90 -20.39 12.07
CA VAL A 246 34.44 -20.42 13.46
C VAL A 246 33.18 -21.27 13.54
N GLU A 247 33.39 -22.53 13.91
CA GLU A 247 32.31 -23.45 14.25
C GLU A 247 31.80 -23.07 15.65
N LEU A 248 30.62 -22.47 15.70
CA LEU A 248 29.97 -22.16 16.98
C LEU A 248 29.49 -23.50 17.59
N PRO A 249 29.82 -23.79 18.86
CA PRO A 249 29.29 -24.96 19.53
C PRO A 249 27.75 -24.90 19.47
N PHE A 250 27.16 -25.99 18.96
CA PHE A 250 25.73 -26.18 18.79
C PHE A 250 24.99 -25.72 20.05
N MET A 251 24.30 -24.58 19.96
CA MET A 251 23.47 -24.05 21.04
C MET A 251 22.22 -24.94 21.17
N GLU A 252 22.23 -25.84 22.13
CA GLU A 252 21.09 -26.67 22.55
C GLU A 252 19.88 -25.85 23.05
N ALA A 253 20.03 -24.53 23.15
CA ALA A 253 19.02 -23.57 23.60
C ALA A 253 17.78 -23.43 22.69
N GLN A 254 17.73 -24.09 21.52
CA GLN A 254 16.59 -24.00 20.59
C GLN A 254 15.74 -25.28 20.47
N THR A 255 16.11 -26.38 21.13
CA THR A 255 15.49 -27.67 20.80
C THR A 255 14.13 -27.93 21.45
N GLU A 256 13.82 -27.38 22.63
CA GLU A 256 12.52 -27.66 23.28
C GLU A 256 11.61 -26.46 23.56
N LEU A 257 12.12 -25.25 23.87
CA LEU A 257 11.27 -24.07 24.10
C LEU A 257 11.54 -22.85 23.19
N GLY A 258 12.72 -22.74 22.58
CA GLY A 258 13.15 -21.56 21.80
C GLY A 258 12.67 -21.50 20.34
N LYS A 259 11.72 -22.35 19.92
CA LYS A 259 11.31 -22.46 18.50
C LYS A 259 10.46 -21.26 18.01
N TYR A 260 10.02 -20.40 18.92
CA TYR A 260 9.31 -19.17 18.60
C TYR A 260 10.23 -17.97 18.85
N GLY A 261 10.85 -17.51 17.75
CA GLY A 261 11.51 -16.22 17.57
C GLY A 261 11.97 -15.45 18.81
N GLY A 262 13.27 -15.48 19.08
CA GLY A 262 13.98 -14.44 19.85
C GLY A 262 13.58 -14.26 21.32
N ALA A 263 12.73 -15.13 21.87
CA ALA A 263 12.38 -15.07 23.29
C ALA A 263 13.58 -15.50 24.13
N ILE A 264 14.14 -14.57 24.90
CA ILE A 264 15.11 -14.85 25.95
C ILE A 264 14.30 -15.39 27.14
N VAL A 265 14.48 -16.67 27.47
CA VAL A 265 13.87 -17.29 28.64
C VAL A 265 14.85 -17.12 29.79
N TYR A 266 14.47 -16.31 30.79
CA TYR A 266 15.19 -16.22 32.05
C TYR A 266 14.78 -17.42 32.92
N GLU A 267 15.74 -18.31 33.21
CA GLU A 267 15.58 -19.30 34.28
C GLU A 267 16.18 -18.71 35.55
N PHE A 268 15.38 -18.65 36.62
CA PHE A 268 15.86 -18.25 37.94
C PHE A 268 16.90 -19.26 38.42
N GLU A 269 18.14 -18.82 38.63
CA GLU A 269 19.15 -19.63 39.28
C GLU A 269 18.77 -19.81 40.75
N LYS A 270 18.85 -21.05 41.24
CA LYS A 270 18.42 -21.42 42.60
C LYS A 270 19.34 -20.86 43.71
N ASP A 271 20.49 -20.33 43.30
CA ASP A 271 21.51 -19.73 44.16
C ASP A 271 21.55 -18.19 44.03
N ASP A 272 20.54 -17.56 43.40
CA ASP A 272 20.38 -16.11 43.36
C ASP A 272 19.96 -15.64 44.77
N ASP A 273 20.96 -15.35 45.58
CA ASP A 273 20.88 -14.87 46.94
C ASP A 273 20.27 -13.46 46.94
N TYR A 274 18.95 -13.41 47.14
CA TYR A 274 18.17 -12.22 47.46
C TYR A 274 18.92 -11.41 48.53
N ASP A 275 19.67 -10.40 48.11
CA ASP A 275 20.31 -9.44 49.01
C ASP A 275 19.22 -8.44 49.43
N GLU A 276 18.84 -8.44 50.71
CA GLU A 276 17.77 -7.57 51.27
C GLU A 276 18.14 -6.06 51.22
N GLU A 277 19.29 -5.70 50.63
CA GLU A 277 19.80 -4.35 50.50
C GLU A 277 19.73 -3.80 49.05
N ASP A 278 18.73 -4.19 48.24
CA ASP A 278 18.41 -3.48 47.00
C ASP A 278 17.55 -2.23 47.31
N PRO A 279 18.12 -1.00 47.22
CA PRO A 279 17.43 0.24 47.59
C PRO A 279 16.31 0.64 46.61
N TYR A 280 16.03 -0.16 45.57
CA TYR A 280 15.00 0.12 44.58
C TYR A 280 13.71 -0.71 44.72
N GLU A 281 13.55 -1.51 45.78
CA GLU A 281 12.24 -2.06 46.14
C GLU A 281 11.33 -0.94 46.71
N ASP A 282 10.55 -0.32 45.84
CA ASP A 282 9.48 0.61 46.20
C ASP A 282 8.35 -0.17 46.91
N PRO A 283 7.97 0.16 48.15
CA PRO A 283 6.92 -0.56 48.86
C PRO A 283 5.53 -0.16 48.33
N PHE A 284 5.07 -0.96 47.36
CA PHE A 284 3.71 -1.11 46.81
C PHE A 284 3.14 -0.01 45.91
#